data_AF-A0A4R1AXM0-F1
#
_entry.id   AF-A0A4R1AXM0-F1
#
_cell.length_a   1.000
_cell.length_b   1.000
_cell.length_c   1.000
_cell.angle_alpha   90.00
_cell.angle_beta   90.00
_cell.angle_gamma   90.00
#
_symmetry.space_group_name_H-M   'P 1'
#
loop_
_entity.id
_entity.type
_entity.pdbx_description
1 polymer ?
#
loop_
_entity_poly.entity_id
_entity_poly.type
_entity_poly.pdbx_seq_one_letter_code
_entity_poly.pdbx_strand_id
1 'polypeptide(L)'
;MNRVLAIVPCHRMKNRCITIKGYTLPLCARCTGILIGYLFFPILLLIDIHISIWLGLFLNIPMIIDGWTQKKKYRMSNNTLRLFTGIICGFGQSILIVSISDFIVSLFQ
;
A
#
# COMPACT_ATOMS: atom_id res chain seq x y z
N MET A 1 -4.14 -9.57 24.41
CA MET A 1 -4.32 -9.45 22.95
C MET A 1 -3.61 -8.17 22.49
N ASN A 2 -2.45 -8.32 21.85
CA ASN A 2 -1.31 -7.39 21.90
C ASN A 2 -1.58 -5.98 21.34
N ARG A 3 -1.19 -4.93 22.09
CA ARG A 3 -1.26 -3.50 21.68
C ARG A 3 -0.66 -3.22 20.30
N VAL A 4 0.33 -4.02 19.88
CA VAL A 4 0.99 -3.93 18.57
C VAL A 4 0.03 -4.22 17.41
N LEU A 5 -0.88 -5.18 17.56
CA LEU A 5 -1.87 -5.48 16.52
C LEU A 5 -2.89 -4.37 16.35
N ALA A 6 -3.17 -3.56 17.39
CA ALA A 6 -4.03 -2.39 17.25
C ALA A 6 -3.38 -1.27 16.41
N ILE A 7 -2.05 -1.26 16.33
CA ILE A 7 -1.27 -0.28 15.55
C ILE A 7 -1.13 -0.77 14.11
N VAL A 8 -0.84 -2.06 13.91
CA VAL A 8 -0.67 -2.65 12.58
C VAL A 8 -2.04 -3.01 11.98
N PRO A 9 -2.48 -2.38 10.88
CA PRO A 9 -3.84 -2.57 10.37
C PRO A 9 -4.13 -4.00 9.84
N CYS A 10 -3.13 -4.86 9.69
CA CYS A 10 -3.29 -6.25 9.27
C CYS A 10 -3.63 -7.18 10.45
N HIS A 11 -4.93 -7.37 10.69
CA HIS A 11 -5.43 -8.27 11.74
C HIS A 11 -5.68 -9.71 11.24
N ARG A 12 -5.41 -10.00 9.96
CA ARG A 12 -5.64 -11.31 9.30
C ARG A 12 -7.04 -11.91 9.51
N MET A 13 -8.05 -11.07 9.67
CA MET A 13 -9.43 -11.54 9.80
C MET A 13 -9.92 -12.08 8.45
N LYS A 14 -10.47 -13.31 8.43
CA LYS A 14 -10.95 -13.97 7.19
C LYS A 14 -11.86 -13.09 6.36
N ASN A 15 -12.76 -12.31 6.99
CA ASN A 15 -13.66 -11.39 6.30
C ASN A 15 -12.95 -10.22 5.58
N ARG A 16 -11.68 -9.93 5.91
CA ARG A 16 -10.85 -8.88 5.28
C ARG A 16 -9.75 -9.44 4.39
N CYS A 17 -9.64 -10.77 4.27
CA CYS A 17 -8.70 -11.43 3.38
C CYS A 17 -9.40 -11.76 2.05
N ILE A 18 -8.59 -11.87 1.00
CA ILE A 18 -9.08 -12.28 -0.32
C ILE A 18 -9.12 -13.81 -0.33
N THR A 19 -10.24 -14.38 -0.74
CA THR A 19 -10.41 -15.83 -0.91
C THR A 19 -10.53 -16.13 -2.40
N ILE A 20 -9.62 -16.95 -2.92
CA ILE A 20 -9.56 -17.35 -4.32
C ILE A 20 -9.74 -18.86 -4.37
N LYS A 21 -10.77 -19.34 -5.07
CA LYS A 21 -11.07 -20.79 -5.22
C LYS A 21 -11.08 -21.56 -3.89
N GLY A 22 -11.64 -20.96 -2.83
CA GLY A 22 -11.73 -21.58 -1.50
C GLY A 22 -10.51 -21.40 -0.61
N TYR A 23 -9.38 -20.90 -1.13
CA TYR A 23 -8.17 -20.62 -0.34
C TYR A 23 -8.13 -19.14 0.05
N THR A 24 -8.04 -18.87 1.35
CA THR A 24 -7.90 -17.50 1.88
C THR A 24 -6.43 -17.13 1.96
N LEU A 25 -6.05 -16.01 1.35
CA LEU A 25 -4.68 -15.50 1.44
C LEU A 25 -4.30 -15.18 2.89
N PRO A 26 -3.02 -15.36 3.28
CA PRO A 26 -2.55 -15.10 4.64
C PRO A 26 -2.52 -13.59 4.98
N LEU A 27 -2.63 -12.73 3.97
CA LEU A 27 -2.64 -11.27 4.09
C LEU A 27 -4.05 -10.71 3.86
N CYS A 28 -4.36 -9.59 4.51
CA CYS A 28 -5.59 -8.86 4.23
C CYS A 28 -5.54 -8.21 2.84
N ALA A 29 -6.71 -7.96 2.24
CA ALA A 29 -6.83 -7.39 0.91
C ALA A 29 -6.01 -6.10 0.71
N ARG A 30 -5.89 -5.27 1.75
CA ARG A 30 -5.08 -4.04 1.72
C ARG A 30 -3.59 -4.35 1.59
N CYS A 31 -3.06 -5.22 2.45
CA CYS A 31 -1.65 -5.60 2.42
C CYS A 31 -1.30 -6.35 1.13
N THR A 32 -2.20 -7.18 0.63
CA THR A 32 -2.06 -7.79 -0.70
C THR A 32 -1.97 -6.72 -1.78
N GLY A 33 -2.82 -5.69 -1.74
CA GLY A 33 -2.77 -4.57 -2.67
C GLY A 33 -1.45 -3.81 -2.63
N ILE A 34 -0.97 -3.45 -1.43
CA ILE A 34 0.32 -2.77 -1.25
C ILE A 34 1.45 -3.60 -1.87
N LEU A 35 1.47 -4.91 -1.59
CA LEU A 35 2.48 -5.81 -2.13
C LEU A 35 2.43 -5.88 -3.66
N ILE A 36 1.23 -5.91 -4.26
CA ILE A 36 1.06 -5.83 -5.72
C ILE A 36 1.58 -4.49 -6.24
N GLY A 37 1.30 -3.37 -5.56
CA GLY A 37 1.81 -2.06 -5.92
C GLY A 37 3.34 -1.98 -5.89
N TYR A 38 4.01 -2.71 -4.99
CA TYR A 38 5.46 -2.80 -4.96
C TYR A 38 6.08 -3.55 -6.13
N LEU A 39 5.31 -4.32 -6.90
CA LEU A 39 5.83 -4.96 -8.11
C LEU A 39 6.24 -3.95 -9.19
N PHE A 40 5.81 -2.68 -9.08
CA PHE A 40 6.23 -1.60 -9.97
C PHE A 40 7.60 -1.00 -9.60
N PHE A 41 8.09 -1.22 -8.37
CA PHE A 41 9.41 -0.74 -7.94
C PHE A 41 10.56 -1.08 -8.90
N PRO A 42 10.78 -2.36 -9.30
CA PRO A 42 11.89 -2.68 -10.20
C PRO A 42 11.73 -2.02 -11.58
N ILE A 43 10.49 -1.83 -12.05
CA ILE A 43 10.24 -1.16 -13.33
C ILE A 43 10.63 0.31 -13.25
N LEU A 44 10.24 0.99 -12.16
CA LEU A 44 10.57 2.40 -11.92
C LEU A 44 12.06 2.63 -11.68
N LEU A 45 12.78 1.64 -11.15
CA LEU A 45 14.22 1.74 -10.90
C LEU A 45 15.05 1.47 -12.17
N LEU A 46 14.60 0.54 -13.03
CA LEU A 46 15.32 0.16 -14.24
C LEU A 46 15.06 1.08 -15.43
N ILE A 47 13.85 1.62 -15.51
CA ILE A 47 13.49 2.62 -16.52
C ILE A 47 13.70 3.96 -15.82
N ASP A 48 14.70 4.73 -16.26
CA ASP A 48 15.09 6.04 -15.71
C ASP A 48 13.97 7.10 -15.91
N ILE A 49 12.83 6.87 -15.26
CA ILE A 49 11.64 7.71 -15.32
C ILE A 49 11.66 8.60 -14.09
N HIS A 50 11.93 9.88 -14.29
CA HIS A 50 11.78 10.88 -13.25
C HIS A 50 10.29 11.17 -12.98
N ILE A 51 9.73 10.44 -12.01
CA ILE A 51 8.41 10.71 -11.46
C ILE A 51 8.55 11.68 -10.28
N SER A 52 7.69 12.69 -10.23
CA SER A 52 7.67 13.64 -9.12
C SER A 52 7.37 12.96 -7.78
N ILE A 53 8.20 13.22 -6.76
CA ILE A 53 8.00 12.73 -5.39
C ILE A 53 6.62 13.11 -4.83
N TRP A 54 6.08 14.26 -5.26
CA TRP A 54 4.74 14.73 -4.87
C TRP A 54 3.63 13.78 -5.34
N LEU A 55 3.78 13.17 -6.52
CA LEU A 55 2.82 12.17 -7.00
C LEU A 55 2.85 10.93 -6.09
N GLY A 56 4.04 10.48 -5.69
CA GLY A 56 4.20 9.40 -4.72
C GLY A 56 3.45 9.68 -3.41
N LEU A 57 3.60 10.88 -2.85
CA LEU A 57 2.88 11.30 -1.64
C LEU A 57 1.36 11.34 -1.84
N PHE A 58 0.89 11.91 -2.96
CA PHE A 58 -0.54 12.04 -3.24
C PHE A 58 -1.23 10.67 -3.36
N LEU A 59 -0.58 9.69 -3.99
CA LEU A 59 -1.12 8.35 -4.17
C LEU A 59 -1.31 7.57 -2.85
N ASN A 60 -0.68 7.99 -1.75
CA ASN A 60 -0.90 7.37 -0.43
C ASN A 60 -2.22 7.85 0.23
N ILE A 61 -2.73 9.02 -0.15
CA ILE A 61 -3.88 9.68 0.49
C ILE A 61 -5.16 8.81 0.47
N PRO A 62 -5.58 8.18 -0.65
CA PRO A 62 -6.81 7.40 -0.70
C PRO A 62 -6.86 6.27 0.33
N MET A 63 -5.73 5.59 0.55
CA MET A 63 -5.64 4.50 1.52
C MET A 63 -5.71 5.01 2.97
N ILE A 64 -5.08 6.16 3.25
CA ILE A 64 -5.15 6.81 4.56
C ILE A 64 -6.60 7.19 4.88
N ILE A 65 -7.30 7.82 3.94
CA ILE A 65 -8.72 8.18 4.08
C ILE A 65 -9.59 6.93 4.29
N ASP A 66 -9.43 5.88 3.48
CA ASP A 66 -10.18 4.61 3.65
C ASP A 66 -9.87 3.95 5.01
N GLY A 67 -8.63 4.01 5.49
CA GLY A 67 -8.25 3.50 6.82
C GLY A 67 -8.86 4.30 7.96
N TRP A 68 -8.83 5.62 7.86
CA TRP A 68 -9.33 6.54 8.88
C TRP A 68 -10.86 6.48 9.00
N THR A 69 -11.57 6.48 7.87
CA THR A 69 -13.04 6.34 7.83
C THR A 69 -13.50 4.99 8.37
N GLN A 70 -12.78 3.90 8.09
CA GLN A 70 -13.03 2.60 8.72
C GLN A 70 -12.80 2.61 10.23
N LYS A 71 -11.73 3.25 10.70
CA LYS A 71 -11.42 3.34 12.15
C LYS A 71 -12.51 4.11 12.90
N LYS A 72 -13.06 5.17 12.29
CA LYS A 72 -14.19 5.94 12.83
C LYS A 72 -15.56 5.23 12.70
N LYS A 73 -15.61 4.01 12.16
CA LYS A 73 -16.84 3.23 11.91
C LYS A 73 -17.88 3.94 11.04
N TYR A 74 -17.48 4.95 10.25
CA TYR A 74 -18.38 5.65 9.34
C TYR A 74 -18.80 4.79 8.14
N ARG A 75 -17.99 3.80 7.78
CA ARG A 75 -18.27 2.90 6.65
C ARG A 75 -17.65 1.53 6.87
N MET A 76 -18.37 0.48 6.49
CA MET A 76 -17.78 -0.85 6.35
C MET A 76 -17.09 -0.94 4.99
N SER A 77 -15.76 -1.04 4.98
CA SER A 77 -15.03 -1.17 3.70
C SER A 77 -15.07 -2.58 3.17
N ASN A 78 -15.17 -2.68 1.85
CA ASN A 78 -15.17 -3.95 1.12
C ASN A 78 -13.74 -4.33 0.70
N ASN A 79 -13.53 -5.61 0.40
CA ASN A 79 -12.20 -6.11 0.06
C ASN A 79 -11.69 -5.55 -1.27
N THR A 80 -12.58 -5.26 -2.21
CA THR A 80 -12.25 -4.63 -3.49
C THR A 80 -11.65 -3.25 -3.31
N LEU A 81 -12.28 -2.35 -2.54
CA LEU A 81 -11.73 -1.01 -2.29
C LEU A 81 -10.42 -1.09 -1.50
N ARG A 82 -10.34 -1.99 -0.51
CA ARG A 82 -9.10 -2.21 0.25
C ARG A 82 -7.96 -2.64 -0.65
N LEU A 83 -8.22 -3.51 -1.63
CA LEU A 83 -7.25 -3.95 -2.61
C LEU A 83 -6.82 -2.78 -3.51
N PHE A 84 -7.76 -2.07 -4.13
CA PHE A 84 -7.45 -0.94 -5.03
C PHE A 84 -6.68 0.18 -4.32
N THR A 85 -7.16 0.65 -3.17
CA THR A 85 -6.46 1.68 -2.39
C THR A 85 -5.09 1.19 -1.91
N GLY A 86 -4.95 -0.10 -1.61
CA GLY A 86 -3.66 -0.73 -1.33
C GLY A 86 -2.70 -0.68 -2.53
N ILE A 87 -3.16 -1.05 -3.73
CA ILE A 87 -2.34 -1.01 -4.96
C ILE A 87 -1.87 0.42 -5.26
N ILE A 88 -2.77 1.40 -5.20
CA ILE A 88 -2.45 2.81 -5.44
C ILE A 88 -1.40 3.28 -4.43
N CYS A 89 -1.56 2.93 -3.15
CA CYS A 89 -0.59 3.26 -2.11
C CYS A 89 0.77 2.58 -2.36
N GLY A 90 0.81 1.28 -2.67
CA GLY A 90 2.06 0.56 -2.95
C GLY A 90 2.80 1.11 -4.17
N PHE A 91 2.06 1.52 -5.20
CA PHE A 91 2.64 2.23 -6.36
C PHE A 91 3.23 3.58 -5.96
N GLY A 92 2.48 4.38 -5.17
CA GLY A 92 2.96 5.64 -4.61
C GLY A 92 4.22 5.48 -3.76
N GLN A 93 4.28 4.44 -2.92
CA GLN A 93 5.46 4.11 -2.13
C GLN A 93 6.64 3.69 -3.00
N SER A 94 6.40 2.96 -4.09
CA SER A 94 7.46 2.60 -5.04
C SER A 94 8.12 3.83 -5.65
N ILE A 95 7.32 4.83 -6.05
CA ILE A 95 7.82 6.13 -6.53
C ILE A 95 8.67 6.81 -5.46
N LEU A 96 8.17 6.90 -4.22
CA LEU A 96 8.90 7.53 -3.12
C LEU A 96 10.25 6.86 -2.85
N ILE A 97 10.29 5.53 -2.85
CA ILE A 97 11.52 4.77 -2.63
C ILE A 97 12.55 5.11 -3.71
N VAL A 98 12.17 5.05 -4.99
CA VAL A 98 13.09 5.37 -6.11
C VAL A 98 13.56 6.82 -6.03
N SER A 99 12.64 7.79 -5.91
CA SER A 99 13.03 9.22 -5.84
C SER A 99 13.96 9.53 -4.67
N ILE A 100 13.74 8.92 -3.51
CA ILE A 100 14.61 9.10 -2.34
C ILE A 100 15.95 8.41 -2.56
N SER A 101 15.96 7.20 -3.13
CA SER A 101 17.20 6.48 -3.47
C SER A 101 18.06 7.29 -4.44
N ASP A 102 17.48 7.84 -5.51
CA ASP A 102 18.19 8.67 -6.48
C ASP A 102 18.76 9.94 -5.83
N PHE A 103 17.96 10.62 -5.00
CA PHE A 103 18.41 11.78 -4.24
C PHE A 103 19.60 11.44 -3.33
N ILE A 104 19.55 10.32 -2.61
CA ILE A 104 20.64 9.87 -1.74
C ILE A 104 21.89 9.58 -2.58
N VAL A 105 21.77 8.86 -3.69
CA VAL A 105 22.92 8.54 -4.56
C VAL A 105 23.57 9.82 -5.10
N SER A 106 22.75 10.81 -5.50
CA SER A 106 23.25 12.10 -6.00
C SER A 106 24.02 12.93 -4.96
N LEU A 107 23.87 12.64 -3.66
CA LEU A 107 24.62 13.31 -2.58
C LEU A 107 26.06 12.78 -2.45
N PHE A 108 26.32 11.56 -2.94
CA PHE A 108 27.62 10.90 -2.87
C PHE A 108 28.43 10.98 -4.16
N GLN A 109 27.86 11.55 -5.23
CA GLN A 109 28.55 11.87 -6.48
C GLN A 109 29.05 13.31 -6.46
#